data_AF-A0A7X9EWY6-F1
#
_entry.id   AF-A0A7X9EWY6-F1
#
_cell.length_a   1.000
_cell.length_b   1.000
_cell.length_c   1.000
_cell.angle_alpha   90.00
_cell.angle_beta   90.00
_cell.angle_gamma   90.00
#
_symmetry.space_group_name_H-M   'P 1'
#
loop_
_entity.id
_entity.type
_entity.pdbx_description
1 polymer ?
#
loop_
_entity_poly.entity_id
_entity_poly.type
_entity_poly.pdbx_seq_one_letter_code
_entity_poly.pdbx_strand_id
1 'polypeptide(L)' 'KERGVAKVITTTPDMGGRSFGTNVIEALMVSIMGKPLEAITPDDYYAMLQQLNLKPGVIDLNTWTP' A
#
# COMPACT_ATOMS: atom_id res chain seq x y z
N LYS A 1 19.22 17.18 -1.52
CA LYS A 1 19.15 17.33 -0.03
C LYS A 1 18.72 18.74 0.43
N GLU A 2 18.53 19.72 -0.45
CA GLU A 2 18.35 21.14 -0.07
C GLU A 2 16.91 21.60 0.22
N ARG A 3 15.89 20.74 0.07
CA ARG A 3 14.47 21.16 0.16
C ARG A 3 13.84 21.04 1.56
N GLY A 4 14.63 20.76 2.61
CA GLY A 4 14.15 20.69 4.00
C GLY A 4 13.18 19.54 4.35
N VAL A 5 12.77 18.72 3.38
CA VAL A 5 11.91 17.55 3.61
C VAL A 5 12.75 16.35 4.03
N ALA A 6 12.41 15.74 5.18
CA ALA A 6 13.17 14.63 5.75
C ALA A 6 12.62 13.24 5.42
N LYS A 7 11.30 13.11 5.14
CA LYS A 7 10.66 11.80 4.92
C LYS A 7 9.60 11.86 3.81
N VAL A 8 9.44 10.74 3.11
CA VAL A 8 8.28 10.46 2.26
C VAL A 8 7.49 9.31 2.88
N ILE A 9 6.18 9.51 3.00
CA ILE A 9 5.26 8.49 3.50
C ILE A 9 4.30 8.13 2.36
N THR A 10 4.21 6.85 2.02
CA THR A 10 3.31 6.32 0.99
C THR A 10 2.21 5.48 1.63
N THR A 11 1.06 5.40 0.95
CA THR A 11 -0.08 4.59 1.42
C THR A 11 0.18 3.09 1.27
N THR A 12 1.09 2.68 0.37
CA THR A 12 1.47 1.28 0.16
C THR A 12 2.86 0.99 0.73
N PRO A 13 3.09 -0.23 1.27
CA PRO A 13 4.39 -0.62 1.81
C PRO A 13 5.43 -0.79 0.70
N ASP A 14 6.71 -0.74 1.11
CA ASP A 14 7.79 -1.28 0.29
C ASP A 14 7.68 -2.81 0.23
N MET A 15 7.63 -3.35 -0.98
CA MET A 15 7.57 -4.78 -1.26
C MET A 15 8.80 -5.17 -2.08
N GLY A 16 9.95 -5.28 -1.42
CA GLY A 16 11.20 -5.71 -2.05
C GLY A 16 11.89 -4.61 -2.86
N GLY A 17 11.93 -3.40 -2.32
CA GLY A 17 12.53 -2.22 -2.95
C GLY A 17 11.62 -1.53 -3.96
N ARG A 18 10.32 -1.87 -3.98
CA ARG A 18 9.32 -1.28 -4.87
C ARG A 18 8.02 -1.02 -4.13
N SER A 19 7.42 0.13 -4.39
CA SER A 19 6.05 0.43 -3.98
C SER A 19 5.11 0.07 -5.13
N PHE A 20 4.17 -0.84 -4.89
CA PHE A 20 3.09 -1.08 -5.85
C PHE A 20 2.01 -0.01 -5.69
N GLY A 21 1.41 0.39 -6.81
CA GLY A 21 0.30 1.34 -6.79
C GLY A 21 -0.95 0.77 -6.13
N THR A 22 -1.85 1.65 -5.71
CA THR A 22 -3.14 1.26 -5.10
C THR A 22 -3.93 0.29 -5.98
N ASN A 23 -3.91 0.49 -7.30
CA ASN A 23 -4.58 -0.39 -8.27
C ASN A 23 -4.14 -1.86 -8.18
N VAL A 24 -2.85 -2.12 -7.95
CA VAL A 24 -2.32 -3.49 -7.81
C VAL A 24 -2.74 -4.10 -6.47
N ILE A 25 -2.71 -3.31 -5.40
CA ILE A 25 -3.15 -3.76 -4.07
C ILE A 25 -4.66 -4.05 -4.09
N GLU A 26 -5.47 -3.22 -4.74
CA GLU A 26 -6.90 -3.45 -4.97
C GLU A 26 -7.16 -4.72 -5.75
N ALA A 27 -6.46 -4.93 -6.87
CA ALA A 27 -6.57 -6.16 -7.66
C ALA A 27 -6.19 -7.41 -6.85
N LEU A 28 -5.15 -7.32 -6.02
CA LEU A 28 -4.74 -8.39 -5.12
C LEU A 28 -5.83 -8.69 -4.08
N MET A 29 -6.40 -7.65 -3.45
CA MET A 29 -7.48 -7.80 -2.47
C MET A 29 -8.71 -8.46 -3.11
N VAL A 30 -9.16 -7.98 -4.26
CA VAL A 30 -10.29 -8.56 -5.03
C VAL A 30 -10.02 -10.03 -5.37
N SER A 31 -8.80 -10.35 -5.80
CA SER A 31 -8.41 -11.73 -6.18
C SER A 31 -8.40 -12.68 -4.98
N ILE A 32 -7.99 -12.19 -3.80
CA ILE A 32 -7.92 -13.00 -2.57
C ILE A 32 -9.31 -13.19 -1.94
N MET A 33 -10.21 -12.20 -2.05
CA MET A 33 -11.55 -12.26 -1.44
C MET A 33 -12.39 -13.44 -1.94
N GLY A 34 -12.18 -13.88 -3.19
CA GLY A 34 -12.91 -15.01 -3.77
C GLY A 34 -14.42 -14.78 -3.90
N LYS A 35 -14.87 -13.53 -3.89
CA LYS A 35 -16.28 -13.13 -4.04
C LYS A 35 -16.57 -12.73 -5.49
N PRO A 36 -17.80 -12.92 -5.99
CA PRO A 36 -18.26 -12.26 -7.22
C PRO A 36 -18.05 -10.75 -7.12
N LEU A 37 -17.59 -10.11 -8.19
CA LEU A 37 -17.20 -8.69 -8.18
C LEU A 37 -18.37 -7.78 -7.75
N GLU A 38 -19.58 -8.13 -8.17
CA GLU A 38 -20.81 -7.40 -7.88
C GLU A 38 -21.22 -7.51 -6.41
N ALA A 39 -20.68 -8.49 -5.69
CA ALA A 39 -20.94 -8.72 -4.27
C ALA A 39 -19.84 -8.13 -3.35
N ILE A 40 -18.78 -7.53 -3.92
CA ILE A 40 -17.72 -6.88 -3.14
C ILE A 40 -18.19 -5.50 -2.68
N THR A 41 -18.11 -5.26 -1.38
CA THR A 41 -18.52 -4.01 -0.73
C THR A 41 -17.31 -3.22 -0.21
N PRO A 42 -17.46 -1.90 0.07
CA PRO A 42 -16.41 -1.13 0.74
C PRO A 42 -15.95 -1.75 2.08
N ASP A 43 -16.86 -2.35 2.84
CA ASP A 43 -16.54 -2.98 4.13
C ASP A 43 -15.63 -4.21 3.96
N ASP A 44 -15.76 -4.93 2.84
CA ASP A 44 -14.84 -6.03 2.51
C ASP A 44 -13.41 -5.53 2.32
N TYR A 45 -13.23 -4.38 1.66
CA TYR A 45 -11.93 -3.75 1.53
C TYR A 45 -11.36 -3.33 2.89
N TYR A 46 -12.17 -2.72 3.76
CA TYR A 46 -11.71 -2.35 5.09
C TYR A 46 -11.31 -3.57 5.93
N ALA A 47 -12.09 -4.66 5.88
CA ALA A 47 -11.76 -5.91 6.53
C ALA A 47 -10.45 -6.51 6.00
N MET A 48 -10.26 -6.54 4.68
CA MET A 48 -9.03 -7.01 4.06
C MET A 48 -7.82 -6.15 4.42
N LEU A 49 -7.95 -4.82 4.40
CA LEU A 49 -6.88 -3.91 4.79
C LEU A 49 -6.43 -4.14 6.24
N GLN A 50 -7.39 -4.39 7.15
CA GLN A 50 -7.07 -4.75 8.53
C GLN A 50 -6.36 -6.11 8.63
N GLN A 51 -6.83 -7.13 7.91
CA GLN A 51 -6.24 -8.47 7.90
C GLN A 51 -4.82 -8.49 7.33
N LEU A 52 -4.60 -7.80 6.21
CA LEU A 52 -3.28 -7.68 5.58
C LEU A 52 -2.31 -6.86 6.43
N ASN A 53 -2.82 -6.04 7.35
CA ASN A 53 -2.04 -5.19 8.26
C ASN A 53 -0.96 -4.38 7.51
N LEU A 54 -1.30 -3.90 6.31
CA LEU A 54 -0.40 -3.14 5.47
C LEU A 54 0.06 -1.89 6.21
N LYS A 55 1.36 -1.67 6.25
CA LYS A 55 1.94 -0.45 6.83
C LYS A 55 2.31 0.52 5.70
N PRO A 56 2.20 1.83 5.94
CA PRO A 56 2.68 2.80 4.99
C PRO A 56 4.17 2.60 4.72
N GLY A 57 4.59 2.81 3.48
CA GLY A 57 6.00 2.92 3.16
C GLY A 57 6.56 4.20 3.77
N VAL A 58 7.73 4.11 4.41
CA VAL A 58 8.40 5.26 5.02
C VAL A 58 9.84 5.29 4.53
N ILE A 59 10.20 6.33 3.79
CA ILE A 59 11.55 6.55 3.27
C ILE A 59 12.15 7.75 3.97
N ASP A 60 13.31 7.56 4.60
CA ASP A 60 14.12 8.65 5.15
C ASP A 60 15.03 9.22 4.05
N LEU A 61 14.76 10.45 3.63
CA LEU A 61 15.47 11.10 2.53
C LEU A 61 16.88 11.57 2.92
N ASN A 62 17.24 11.53 4.21
CA ASN A 62 18.59 11.84 4.66
C ASN A 62 19.55 10.67 4.44
N THR A 63 19.02 9.45 4.51
CA THR A 63 19.79 8.19 4.37
C THR A 63 19.48 7.44 3.08
N TRP A 64 18.42 7.80 2.36
CA TRP A 64 18.03 7.16 1.11
C TRP A 64 19.07 7.38 0.00
N THR A 65 19.37 6.30 -0.70
CA THR A 65 20.21 6.26 -1.90
C THR A 65 19.43 5.60 -3.03
N PRO A 66 19.41 6.18 -4.25
CA PRO A 66 18.72 5.59 -5.40
C PRO A 66 19.34 4.28 -5.88
#